data_AF-A0A7S1DH31-F1
#
_entry.id   AF-A0A7S1DH31-F1
#
_cell.length_a   1.000
_cell.length_b   1.000
_cell.length_c   1.000
_cell.angle_alpha   90.00
_cell.angle_beta   90.00
_cell.angle_gamma   90.00
#
_symmetry.space_group_name_H-M   'P 1'
#
loop_
_entity.id
_entity.type
_entity.pdbx_description
1 polymer ?
#
loop_
_entity_poly.entity_id
_entity_poly.type
_entity_poly.pdbx_seq_one_letter_code
_entity_poly.pdbx_strand_id
1 'polypeptide(L)'
;PEPGVVHPPCKSRLFEPSWFDPKRVSASAPDTDLRLEHVHGYRCPWELAKHKGVTNMSLDNLGNCFFLSSSRIVYPASALVVIASVTEGEPQAFFKGHDDDVVSLCVHPSREICASGQVASLDHKYPPVLVWRVSDHALLATLKGRHVRRVGTLDFSPDGRFLITVGGD
;
A
#
# COMPACT_ATOMS: atom_id res chain seq x y z
N PRO A 1 14.85 -32.22 -36.11
CA PRO A 1 15.14 -31.45 -34.88
C PRO A 1 14.29 -30.18 -34.87
N GLU A 2 13.19 -30.20 -34.13
CA GLU A 2 12.35 -29.00 -33.98
C GLU A 2 13.05 -27.93 -33.13
N PRO A 3 12.81 -26.63 -33.38
CA PRO A 3 13.45 -25.55 -32.62
C PRO A 3 13.00 -25.61 -31.16
N GLY A 4 13.97 -25.73 -30.25
CA GLY A 4 13.72 -25.76 -28.81
C GLY A 4 13.15 -24.44 -28.31
N VAL A 5 11.95 -24.50 -27.74
CA VAL A 5 11.33 -23.35 -27.06
C VAL A 5 12.13 -23.06 -25.79
N VAL A 6 12.74 -21.88 -25.70
CA VAL A 6 13.43 -21.42 -24.50
C VAL A 6 12.41 -20.84 -23.53
N HIS A 7 12.25 -21.47 -22.36
CA HIS A 7 11.40 -20.96 -21.29
C HIS A 7 12.23 -20.12 -20.30
N PRO A 8 11.69 -18.99 -19.78
CA PRO A 8 12.33 -18.21 -18.74
C PRO A 8 12.56 -19.05 -17.45
N PRO A 9 13.56 -18.70 -16.63
CA PRO A 9 14.15 -19.59 -15.60
C PRO A 9 13.19 -20.09 -14.52
N CYS A 10 11.97 -19.55 -14.42
CA CYS A 10 10.99 -19.91 -13.41
C CYS A 10 9.92 -20.92 -13.89
N LYS A 11 10.00 -21.41 -15.14
CA LYS A 11 8.92 -22.24 -15.74
C LYS A 11 9.17 -23.75 -15.79
N SER A 12 10.26 -24.26 -15.24
CA SER A 12 10.54 -25.71 -15.30
C SER A 12 10.08 -26.44 -14.04
N ARG A 13 9.02 -27.25 -14.20
CA ARG A 13 8.39 -28.23 -13.27
C ARG A 13 7.00 -27.86 -12.71
N LEU A 14 6.19 -27.12 -13.44
CA LEU A 14 4.74 -27.23 -13.25
C LEU A 14 4.24 -28.34 -14.19
N PHE A 15 3.94 -29.52 -13.63
CA PHE A 15 3.20 -30.54 -14.35
C PHE A 15 1.73 -30.40 -14.00
N GLU A 16 0.88 -30.58 -15.00
CA GLU A 16 -0.55 -30.71 -14.74
C GLU A 16 -0.76 -31.89 -13.78
N PRO A 17 -1.59 -31.73 -12.74
CA PRO A 17 -1.88 -32.86 -11.86
C PRO A 17 -2.57 -33.97 -12.66
N SER A 18 -2.41 -35.22 -12.23
CA SER A 18 -2.94 -36.41 -12.94
C SER A 18 -4.46 -36.41 -13.13
N TRP A 19 -5.17 -35.55 -12.41
CA TRP A 19 -6.62 -35.36 -12.49
C TRP A 19 -7.05 -34.14 -13.33
N PHE A 20 -6.11 -33.40 -13.91
CA PHE A 20 -6.41 -32.24 -14.76
C PHE A 20 -6.96 -32.68 -16.12
N ASP A 21 -8.14 -32.17 -16.47
CA ASP A 21 -8.76 -32.36 -17.78
C ASP A 21 -8.90 -30.98 -18.45
N PRO A 22 -8.11 -30.67 -19.49
CA PRO A 22 -8.15 -29.37 -20.15
C PRO A 22 -9.50 -29.08 -20.83
N LYS A 23 -10.37 -30.09 -21.03
CA LYS A 23 -11.73 -29.89 -21.56
C LYS A 23 -12.71 -29.39 -20.49
N ARG A 24 -12.35 -29.49 -19.21
CA ARG A 24 -13.17 -29.05 -18.07
C ARG A 24 -12.82 -27.67 -17.55
N VAL A 25 -11.79 -27.03 -18.11
CA VAL A 25 -11.29 -25.73 -17.66
C VAL A 25 -11.27 -24.79 -18.86
N SER A 26 -12.08 -23.74 -18.80
CA SER A 26 -11.96 -22.65 -19.78
C SER A 26 -10.78 -21.76 -19.40
N ALA A 27 -9.98 -21.37 -20.40
CA ALA A 27 -8.98 -20.31 -20.24
C ALA A 27 -9.58 -18.90 -20.40
N SER A 28 -10.88 -18.79 -20.68
CA SER A 28 -11.58 -17.51 -20.68
C SER A 28 -11.60 -16.92 -19.28
N ALA A 29 -11.55 -15.59 -19.18
CA ALA A 29 -11.77 -14.91 -17.91
C ALA A 29 -13.13 -15.34 -17.32
N PRO A 30 -13.22 -15.52 -15.99
CA PRO A 30 -14.51 -15.73 -15.35
C PRO A 30 -15.41 -14.51 -15.58
N ASP A 31 -16.73 -14.71 -15.62
CA ASP A 31 -17.73 -13.64 -15.75
C ASP A 31 -18.00 -12.91 -14.41
N THR A 32 -17.08 -13.06 -13.46
CA THR A 32 -17.18 -12.49 -12.12
C THR A 32 -15.89 -11.76 -11.77
N ASP A 33 -16.03 -10.69 -11.01
CA ASP A 33 -14.91 -9.86 -10.57
C ASP A 33 -14.70 -9.99 -9.05
N LEU A 34 -13.49 -9.71 -8.60
CA LEU A 34 -13.13 -9.72 -7.19
C LEU A 34 -13.11 -8.30 -6.65
N ARG A 35 -13.77 -8.10 -5.51
CA ARG A 35 -13.73 -6.84 -4.79
C ARG A 35 -13.06 -7.04 -3.44
N LEU A 36 -12.08 -6.18 -3.15
CA LEU A 36 -11.53 -6.07 -1.80
C LEU A 36 -12.61 -5.57 -0.84
N GLU A 37 -12.92 -6.38 0.16
CA GLU A 37 -13.90 -6.07 1.20
C GLU A 37 -13.22 -5.67 2.51
N HIS A 38 -12.15 -6.38 2.89
CA HIS A 38 -11.49 -6.18 4.17
C HIS A 38 -9.99 -6.50 4.09
N VAL A 39 -9.21 -5.73 4.83
CA VAL A 39 -7.78 -5.95 5.05
C VAL A 39 -7.53 -6.18 6.53
N HIS A 40 -6.88 -7.30 6.83
CA HIS A 40 -6.48 -7.66 8.18
C HIS A 40 -5.02 -7.28 8.43
N GLY A 41 -4.75 -6.78 9.63
CA GLY A 41 -3.40 -6.43 10.08
C GLY A 41 -3.06 -4.95 9.94
N TYR A 42 -2.05 -4.55 10.69
CA TYR A 42 -1.49 -3.20 10.71
C TYR A 42 0.03 -3.34 10.76
N ARG A 43 0.75 -2.61 9.91
CA ARG A 43 2.22 -2.54 9.98
C ARG A 43 2.55 -1.71 11.22
N CYS A 44 2.94 -2.35 12.31
CA CYS A 44 3.20 -1.67 13.57
C CYS A 44 4.57 -0.97 13.59
N PRO A 45 4.69 0.18 14.30
CA PRO A 45 5.97 0.83 14.54
C PRO A 45 6.98 -0.05 15.26
N TRP A 46 8.23 0.03 14.83
CA TRP A 46 9.35 -0.70 15.41
C TRP A 46 9.51 -0.50 16.93
N GLU A 47 9.38 0.73 17.42
CA GLU A 47 9.51 1.06 18.86
C GLU A 47 8.55 0.20 19.71
N LEU A 48 7.33 -0.05 19.23
CA LEU A 48 6.36 -0.92 19.91
C LEU A 48 6.70 -2.41 19.77
N ALA A 49 7.34 -2.82 18.67
CA ALA A 49 7.78 -4.21 18.44
C ALA A 49 9.03 -4.58 19.26
N LYS A 50 9.90 -3.61 19.56
CA LYS A 50 11.12 -3.78 20.36
C LYS A 50 10.83 -4.30 21.77
N HIS A 51 9.74 -3.85 22.40
CA HIS A 51 9.29 -4.33 23.71
C HIS A 51 8.86 -5.80 23.72
N LYS A 52 8.69 -6.44 22.56
CA LYS A 52 8.35 -7.87 22.41
C LYS A 52 9.51 -8.74 21.93
N GLY A 53 10.75 -8.23 21.96
CA GLY A 53 11.94 -9.00 21.59
C GLY A 53 12.09 -9.26 20.08
N VAL A 54 11.36 -8.53 19.24
CA VAL A 54 11.48 -8.62 17.78
C VAL A 54 12.59 -7.66 17.34
N THR A 55 13.71 -8.18 16.84
CA THR A 55 14.92 -7.38 16.58
C THR A 55 15.15 -7.01 15.10
N ASN A 56 14.29 -7.46 14.18
CA ASN A 56 14.52 -7.36 12.73
C ASN A 56 13.43 -6.58 11.97
N MET A 57 12.68 -5.71 12.63
CA MET A 57 11.67 -4.88 11.97
C MET A 57 12.21 -3.48 11.68
N SER A 58 11.86 -2.96 10.51
CA SER A 58 12.39 -1.72 9.96
C SER A 58 11.99 -0.51 10.83
N LEU A 59 12.93 0.41 11.07
CA LEU A 59 12.74 1.72 11.73
C LEU A 59 11.79 2.67 10.94
N ASP A 60 11.10 2.17 9.93
CA ASP A 60 10.47 2.93 8.85
C ASP A 60 9.01 3.28 9.07
N ASN A 61 8.43 2.81 10.17
CA ASN A 61 7.03 3.03 10.48
C ASN A 61 6.93 3.83 11.79
N LEU A 62 7.12 5.14 11.70
CA LEU A 62 7.04 6.04 12.84
C LEU A 62 5.63 6.63 12.93
N GLY A 63 4.67 5.85 13.45
CA GLY A 63 3.34 6.34 13.79
C GLY A 63 2.49 6.74 12.58
N ASN A 64 2.18 5.80 11.71
CA ASN A 64 1.36 6.02 10.51
C ASN A 64 -0.12 5.63 10.69
N CYS A 65 -0.65 5.73 11.91
CA CYS A 65 -2.07 5.57 12.20
C CYS A 65 -2.62 6.87 12.80
N PHE A 66 -3.65 7.42 12.17
CA PHE A 66 -4.21 8.71 12.57
C PHE A 66 -5.73 8.62 12.66
N PHE A 67 -6.31 9.36 13.61
CA PHE A 67 -7.74 9.63 13.58
C PHE A 67 -8.06 10.62 12.46
N LEU A 68 -9.14 10.37 11.71
CA LEU A 68 -9.77 11.31 10.79
C LEU A 68 -10.97 12.01 11.45
N SER A 69 -11.66 11.30 12.34
CA SER A 69 -12.74 11.79 13.20
C SER A 69 -12.71 11.03 14.53
N SER A 70 -13.68 11.24 15.42
CA SER A 70 -13.79 10.48 16.67
C SER A 70 -13.98 8.97 16.46
N SER A 71 -14.51 8.55 15.31
CA SER A 71 -14.84 7.15 15.01
C SER A 71 -14.11 6.57 13.80
N ARG A 72 -13.27 7.34 13.10
CA ARG A 72 -12.56 6.88 11.92
C ARG A 72 -11.06 7.03 12.07
N ILE A 73 -10.34 5.99 11.68
CA ILE A 73 -8.88 5.95 11.62
C ILE A 73 -8.41 5.70 10.18
N VAL A 74 -7.18 6.12 9.90
CA VAL A 74 -6.47 5.87 8.65
C VAL A 74 -5.10 5.30 8.94
N TYR A 75 -4.73 4.23 8.23
CA TYR A 75 -3.44 3.57 8.37
C TYR A 75 -3.05 2.81 7.11
N PRO A 76 -1.76 2.63 6.80
CA PRO A 76 -1.32 1.83 5.67
C PRO A 76 -1.30 0.33 5.99
N ALA A 77 -1.56 -0.48 4.96
CA ALA A 77 -1.45 -1.93 4.96
C ALA A 77 -0.91 -2.39 3.59
N SER A 78 0.40 -2.67 3.55
CA SER A 78 1.15 -2.88 2.30
C SER A 78 0.97 -1.69 1.32
N ALA A 79 0.61 -1.93 0.06
CA ALA A 79 0.38 -0.90 -0.95
C ALA A 79 -0.95 -0.13 -0.79
N LEU A 80 -1.75 -0.44 0.23
CA LEU A 80 -3.04 0.20 0.48
C LEU A 80 -2.97 1.17 1.64
N VAL A 81 -3.81 2.20 1.59
CA VAL A 81 -4.19 2.94 2.80
C VAL A 81 -5.62 2.60 3.16
N VAL A 82 -5.81 2.07 4.37
CA VAL A 82 -7.08 1.64 4.92
C VAL A 82 -7.69 2.80 5.70
N ILE A 83 -8.97 3.06 5.44
CA ILE A 83 -9.83 3.93 6.22
C ILE A 83 -10.86 3.04 6.91
N ALA A 84 -10.80 2.98 8.23
CA ALA A 84 -11.65 2.08 9.02
C ALA A 84 -12.42 2.85 10.09
N SER A 85 -13.64 2.41 10.36
CA SER A 85 -14.34 2.79 11.58
C SER A 85 -13.73 2.02 12.76
N VAL A 86 -13.61 2.67 13.91
CA VAL A 86 -13.30 1.98 15.18
C VAL A 86 -14.55 1.38 15.82
N THR A 87 -15.73 1.71 15.30
CA THR A 87 -17.00 1.07 15.67
C THR A 87 -17.21 -0.17 14.82
N GLU A 88 -17.65 -1.26 15.46
CA GLU A 88 -17.92 -2.53 14.80
C GLU A 88 -19.01 -2.41 13.73
N GLY A 89 -18.91 -3.26 12.69
CA GLY A 89 -19.94 -3.42 11.65
C GLY A 89 -19.86 -2.45 10.46
N GLU A 90 -19.02 -1.42 10.53
CA GLU A 90 -18.82 -0.51 9.41
C GLU A 90 -17.77 -1.04 8.42
N PRO A 91 -18.04 -1.02 7.10
CA PRO A 91 -17.12 -1.52 6.10
C PRO A 91 -15.86 -0.65 6.02
N GLN A 92 -14.73 -1.27 5.68
CA GLN A 92 -13.50 -0.56 5.38
C GLN A 92 -13.60 0.13 4.02
N ALA A 93 -12.90 1.26 3.90
CA ALA A 93 -12.64 1.90 2.63
C ALA A 93 -11.13 1.98 2.37
N PHE A 94 -10.76 2.15 1.10
CA PHE A 94 -9.38 1.97 0.67
C PHE A 94 -8.97 3.05 -0.32
N PHE A 95 -7.80 3.63 -0.09
CA PHE A 95 -7.07 4.35 -1.12
C PHE A 95 -6.07 3.39 -1.79
N LYS A 96 -6.25 3.18 -3.11
CA LYS A 96 -5.52 2.19 -3.93
C LYS A 96 -4.57 2.83 -4.94
N GLY A 97 -3.93 3.94 -4.55
CA GLY A 97 -3.09 4.72 -5.46
C GLY A 97 -1.64 4.23 -5.58
N HIS A 98 -1.14 3.49 -4.59
CA HIS A 98 0.24 3.03 -4.54
C HIS A 98 0.38 1.63 -5.14
N ASP A 99 1.54 1.34 -5.74
CA ASP A 99 1.89 0.06 -6.36
C ASP A 99 2.88 -0.77 -5.54
N ASP A 100 3.38 -0.21 -4.43
CA ASP A 100 4.29 -0.88 -3.49
C ASP A 100 4.05 -0.35 -2.06
N ASP A 101 4.76 -0.92 -1.09
CA ASP A 101 4.57 -0.69 0.33
C ASP A 101 4.52 0.80 0.70
N VAL A 102 3.38 1.22 1.25
CA VAL A 102 3.19 2.54 1.85
C VAL A 102 3.90 2.56 3.21
N VAL A 103 4.90 3.43 3.32
CA VAL A 103 5.79 3.52 4.49
C VAL A 103 5.59 4.81 5.28
N SER A 104 5.02 5.84 4.67
CA SER A 104 4.71 7.12 5.33
C SER A 104 3.29 7.58 5.03
N LEU A 105 2.65 8.19 6.02
CA LEU A 105 1.31 8.74 5.96
C LEU A 105 1.25 9.97 6.86
N CYS A 106 0.56 11.02 6.42
CA CYS A 106 0.18 12.15 7.26
C CYS A 106 -1.21 12.69 6.89
N VAL A 107 -1.83 13.40 7.83
CA VAL A 107 -3.16 13.99 7.68
C VAL A 107 -3.03 15.51 7.74
N HIS A 108 -3.62 16.20 6.76
CA HIS A 108 -3.67 17.66 6.74
C HIS A 108 -4.45 18.19 7.96
N PRO A 109 -4.14 19.37 8.53
CA PRO A 109 -4.85 19.92 9.69
C PRO A 109 -6.38 20.02 9.54
N SER A 110 -6.88 20.21 8.31
CA SER A 110 -8.33 20.19 8.03
C SER A 110 -8.99 18.81 8.12
N ARG A 111 -8.20 17.72 8.12
CA ARG A 111 -8.63 16.31 8.09
C ARG A 111 -9.40 15.87 6.85
N GLU A 112 -9.45 16.72 5.83
CA GLU A 112 -10.10 16.43 4.54
C GLU A 112 -9.14 15.85 3.51
N ILE A 113 -7.83 15.96 3.77
CA ILE A 113 -6.75 15.58 2.86
C ILE A 113 -5.73 14.75 3.63
N CYS A 114 -5.23 13.71 2.97
CA CYS A 114 -4.10 12.91 3.43
C CYS A 114 -2.99 12.94 2.39
N ALA A 115 -1.76 12.70 2.83
CA ALA A 115 -0.64 12.42 1.95
C ALA A 115 0.04 11.12 2.36
N SER A 116 0.40 10.29 1.40
CA SER A 116 1.04 9.00 1.61
C SER A 116 2.23 8.79 0.67
N GLY A 117 3.23 8.06 1.16
CA GLY A 117 4.49 7.82 0.46
C GLY A 117 4.90 6.36 0.57
N GLN A 118 5.54 5.86 -0.48
CA GLN A 118 5.90 4.45 -0.63
C GLN A 118 7.40 4.23 -0.78
N VAL A 119 7.79 2.96 -0.84
CA VAL A 119 9.10 2.51 -1.30
C VAL A 119 9.21 2.57 -2.83
N ALA A 120 10.44 2.63 -3.35
CA ALA A 120 10.69 2.49 -4.77
C ALA A 120 10.25 1.10 -5.26
N SER A 121 9.61 1.07 -6.42
CA SER A 121 9.05 -0.13 -7.02
C SER A 121 9.64 -0.37 -8.42
N LEU A 122 9.21 -1.44 -9.08
CA LEU A 122 9.57 -1.71 -10.48
C LEU A 122 9.03 -0.64 -11.43
N ASP A 123 7.81 -0.15 -11.19
CA ASP A 123 7.16 0.87 -12.03
C ASP A 123 7.56 2.30 -11.62
N HIS A 124 7.93 2.50 -10.34
CA HIS A 124 8.30 3.78 -9.77
C HIS A 124 9.69 3.74 -9.12
N LYS A 125 10.74 3.87 -9.96
CA LYS A 125 12.13 4.05 -9.51
C LYS A 125 12.30 5.25 -8.57
N TYR A 126 11.55 6.33 -8.81
CA TYR A 126 11.45 7.47 -7.90
C TYR A 126 10.05 7.46 -7.28
N PRO A 127 9.88 6.92 -6.06
CA PRO A 127 8.57 6.73 -5.48
C PRO A 127 7.82 8.06 -5.32
N PRO A 128 6.56 8.15 -5.79
CA PRO A 128 5.77 9.36 -5.65
C PRO A 128 5.24 9.53 -4.24
N VAL A 129 4.93 10.78 -3.90
CA VAL A 129 4.02 11.10 -2.78
C VAL A 129 2.64 11.38 -3.37
N LEU A 130 1.62 10.70 -2.86
CA LEU A 130 0.25 10.85 -3.32
C LEU A 130 -0.54 11.65 -2.31
N VAL A 131 -1.20 12.72 -2.78
CA VAL A 131 -2.11 13.54 -1.98
C VAL A 131 -3.53 13.24 -2.42
N TRP A 132 -4.41 12.94 -1.48
CA TRP A 132 -5.74 12.42 -1.78
C TRP A 132 -6.79 12.93 -0.78
N ARG A 133 -8.04 13.00 -1.25
CA ARG A 133 -9.18 13.49 -0.47
C ARG A 133 -9.79 12.37 0.37
N VAL A 134 -10.10 12.66 1.62
CA VAL A 134 -10.63 11.69 2.57
C VAL A 134 -12.07 11.26 2.25
N SER A 135 -12.91 12.16 1.73
CA SER A 135 -14.35 11.89 1.56
C SER A 135 -14.68 10.86 0.47
N ASP A 136 -13.95 10.89 -0.64
CA ASP A 136 -14.19 10.06 -1.83
C ASP A 136 -12.95 9.25 -2.24
N HIS A 137 -11.84 9.38 -1.49
CA HIS A 137 -10.57 8.71 -1.73
C HIS A 137 -10.00 9.06 -3.11
N ALA A 138 -10.38 10.22 -3.66
CA ALA A 138 -9.88 10.69 -4.94
C ALA A 138 -8.44 11.17 -4.81
N LEU A 139 -7.60 10.74 -5.75
CA LEU A 139 -6.27 11.29 -5.92
C LEU A 139 -6.37 12.76 -6.36
N LEU A 140 -5.78 13.66 -5.59
CA LEU A 140 -5.77 15.11 -5.85
C LEU A 140 -4.48 15.54 -6.55
N ALA A 141 -3.35 14.98 -6.10
CA ALA A 141 -2.05 15.30 -6.68
C ALA A 141 -1.07 14.14 -6.55
N THR A 142 -0.20 14.01 -7.55
CA THR A 142 0.97 13.14 -7.52
C THR A 142 2.21 14.01 -7.50
N LEU A 143 2.89 14.05 -6.36
CA LEU A 143 4.12 14.80 -6.19
C LEU A 143 5.29 13.88 -6.56
N LYS A 144 5.84 14.12 -7.76
CA LYS A 144 7.01 13.40 -8.26
C LYS A 144 8.26 14.09 -7.72
N GLY A 145 9.11 13.32 -7.04
CA GLY A 145 10.29 13.84 -6.35
C GLY A 145 11.59 13.22 -6.86
N ARG A 146 12.68 13.50 -6.14
CA ARG A 146 14.01 12.92 -6.35
C ARG A 146 14.35 11.79 -5.38
N HIS A 147 13.49 11.49 -4.39
CA HIS A 147 13.70 10.38 -3.47
C HIS A 147 13.89 9.09 -4.29
N VAL A 148 14.94 8.33 -4.01
CA VAL A 148 15.35 7.19 -4.86
C VAL A 148 15.01 5.84 -4.25
N ARG A 149 15.01 5.74 -2.92
CA ARG A 149 14.78 4.46 -2.21
C ARG A 149 13.38 4.36 -1.63
N ARG A 150 12.93 5.43 -0.96
CA ARG A 150 11.61 5.52 -0.32
C ARG A 150 11.31 6.95 0.10
N VAL A 151 10.03 7.22 0.32
CA VAL A 151 9.56 8.39 1.05
C VAL A 151 9.49 8.04 2.53
N GLY A 152 10.55 8.34 3.28
CA GLY A 152 10.72 7.89 4.67
C GLY A 152 9.75 8.52 5.66
N THR A 153 9.51 9.84 5.55
CA THR A 153 8.52 10.53 6.38
C THR A 153 7.89 11.71 5.64
N LEU A 154 6.70 12.09 6.09
CA LEU A 154 5.83 13.12 5.52
C LEU A 154 5.19 13.89 6.68
N ASP A 155 5.10 15.21 6.57
CA ASP A 155 4.27 16.00 7.49
C ASP A 155 3.77 17.29 6.85
N PHE A 156 2.55 17.69 7.20
CA PHE A 156 2.01 18.98 6.80
C PHE A 156 2.47 20.06 7.78
N SER A 157 2.72 21.26 7.27
CA SER A 157 2.91 22.42 8.14
C SER A 157 1.64 22.63 9.00
N PRO A 158 1.76 23.22 10.21
CA PRO A 158 0.62 23.45 11.09
C PRO A 158 -0.50 24.30 10.45
N ASP A 159 -0.14 25.17 9.52
CA ASP A 159 -1.08 25.98 8.73
C ASP A 159 -1.59 25.27 7.46
N GLY A 160 -1.14 24.04 7.20
CA GLY A 160 -1.57 23.22 6.07
C GLY A 160 -1.00 23.61 4.71
N ARG A 161 -0.23 24.70 4.62
CA ARG A 161 0.21 25.26 3.33
C ARG A 161 1.34 24.49 2.67
N PHE A 162 2.14 23.77 3.45
CA PHE A 162 3.30 23.05 2.96
C PHE A 162 3.21 21.59 3.36
N LEU A 163 3.70 20.72 2.47
CA LEU A 163 3.98 19.32 2.77
C LEU A 163 5.49 19.13 2.71
N ILE A 164 6.08 18.68 3.81
CA ILE A 164 7.50 18.35 3.92
C ILE A 164 7.65 16.85 3.73
N THR A 165 8.67 16.45 2.99
CA THR A 165 8.96 15.04 2.69
C THR A 165 10.45 14.78 2.91
N VAL A 166 10.79 13.64 3.51
CA VAL A 166 12.18 13.22 3.74
C VAL A 166 12.39 11.84 3.17
N GLY A 167 13.45 11.69 2.38
CA GLY A 167 13.86 10.41 1.78
C GLY A 167 14.65 9.55 2.75
N GLY A 168 14.65 8.25 2.52
CA GLY A 168 15.65 7.34 3.10
C GLY A 168 16.63 6.88 2.04
N ASP A 169 17.19 7.83 1.30
CA ASP A 169 18.10 7.62 0.15
C ASP A 169 19.49 7.10 0.55
#